data_AF-A0A060Y5V8-F1
#
_entry.id   AF-A0A060Y5V8-F1
#
_cell.length_a   1.000
_cell.length_b   1.000
_cell.length_c   1.000
_cell.angle_alpha   90.00
_cell.angle_beta   90.00
_cell.angle_gamma   90.00
#
_symmetry.space_group_name_H-M   'P 1'
#
loop_
_entity.id
_entity.type
_entity.pdbx_description
1 polymer ?
#
loop_
_entity_poly.entity_id
_entity_poly.type
_entity_poly.pdbx_seq_one_letter_code
_entity_poly.pdbx_strand_id
1 'polypeptide(L)'
;MAGINGLQGVVRKTVNDDLQSNIWDPQHMDKIVPSLLFNLQSGEGTESPGQESPAELTERCFRELLGRAAYGNIKNAVTPVLMHLDNHSLWEGKTFAVRCFKIIMYSIQSQHSHLVIQQLLGHLDANSKNSATVRAGIVEVLLEAAAIASSGSVGPTVLEVFNTLLRQLRLSVDYELTGSYDASGNIGIKIIKTHEERQLQEAVIRTIGSFANTLPTYQRSEVMLFIMGKIPVPGVHPALTNAGSGGCEGTRMIQIMLLKSLVQVTTGFQTTNMLTALPNSFLEPLLSFSLMEDPEVRLLVLTILLSVIDRHDNTPKFSSISIISDISVLKLKVDKCSRQDNLFMKKHAQQLYRHIYLACKEQSSGPQHFETLYTLLALISMELANEEVVVDLIRLALALQELAQTNEESLSVYNRCAVHALSAAYLNLICQLTTVPTFCQHIHEVIEMRQKEVPFLLPEDVFIENPK
;
A
#
# COMPACT_ATOMS: atom_id res chain seq x y z
N MET A 1 22.07 -35.12 18.24
CA MET A 1 23.17 -35.41 17.28
C MET A 1 22.97 -36.73 16.53
N ALA A 2 23.11 -37.91 17.15
CA ALA A 2 23.03 -39.19 16.42
C ALA A 2 21.69 -39.44 15.69
N GLY A 3 20.55 -39.05 16.27
CA GLY A 3 19.24 -39.15 15.62
C GLY A 3 19.08 -38.26 14.38
N ILE A 4 19.62 -37.04 14.40
CA ILE A 4 19.58 -36.10 13.26
C ILE A 4 20.46 -36.62 12.12
N ASN A 5 21.66 -37.12 12.44
CA ASN A 5 22.57 -37.72 11.46
C ASN A 5 21.97 -39.00 10.84
N GLY A 6 21.26 -39.80 11.65
CA GLY A 6 20.51 -40.96 11.17
C GLY A 6 19.41 -40.57 10.19
N LEU A 7 18.61 -39.55 10.53
CA LEU A 7 17.54 -39.03 9.67
C LEU A 7 18.10 -38.43 8.37
N GLN A 8 19.19 -37.68 8.44
CA GLN A 8 19.88 -37.17 7.25
C GLN A 8 20.36 -38.31 6.34
N GLY A 9 20.87 -39.40 6.93
CA GLY A 9 21.24 -40.62 6.21
C GLY A 9 20.03 -41.29 5.52
N VAL A 10 18.87 -41.31 6.17
CA VAL A 10 17.61 -41.81 5.56
C VAL A 10 17.22 -40.91 4.39
N VAL A 11 17.15 -39.58 4.57
CA VAL A 11 16.78 -38.62 3.52
C VAL A 11 17.66 -38.79 2.28
N ARG A 12 18.98 -39.00 2.44
CA ARG A 12 19.89 -39.23 1.30
C ARG A 12 19.65 -40.56 0.58
N LYS A 13 19.16 -41.58 1.27
CA LYS A 13 18.93 -42.91 0.71
C LYS A 13 17.55 -43.05 0.07
N THR A 14 16.49 -42.60 0.74
CA THR A 14 15.11 -42.78 0.27
C THR A 14 14.70 -41.81 -0.83
N VAL A 15 15.29 -40.60 -0.89
CA VAL A 15 14.90 -39.62 -1.92
C VAL A 15 15.50 -39.94 -3.30
N ASN A 16 16.54 -40.77 -3.35
CA ASN A 16 17.22 -41.15 -4.61
C ASN A 16 16.79 -42.51 -5.15
N ASP A 17 15.93 -43.25 -4.45
CA ASP A 17 15.69 -44.67 -4.70
C ASP A 17 14.18 -44.94 -4.84
N ASP A 18 13.70 -45.02 -6.08
CA ASP A 18 12.27 -45.17 -6.45
C ASP A 18 11.64 -46.48 -5.94
N LEU A 19 12.44 -47.38 -5.36
CA LEU A 19 12.04 -48.70 -4.85
C LEU A 19 11.71 -48.70 -3.34
N GLN A 20 11.91 -47.59 -2.63
CA GLN A 20 11.63 -47.48 -1.19
C GLN A 20 10.28 -46.80 -0.91
N SER A 21 9.75 -46.98 0.30
CA SER A 21 8.54 -46.27 0.75
C SER A 21 8.70 -44.76 0.54
N ASN A 22 7.77 -44.13 -0.17
CA ASN A 22 7.85 -42.73 -0.54
C ASN A 22 7.95 -41.87 0.73
N ILE A 23 9.14 -41.34 1.00
CA ILE A 23 9.41 -40.52 2.20
C ILE A 23 8.46 -39.31 2.27
N TRP A 24 7.95 -38.85 1.13
CA TRP A 24 7.02 -37.73 1.01
C TRP A 24 5.58 -38.05 1.40
N ASP A 25 5.26 -39.31 1.71
CA ASP A 25 3.92 -39.66 2.18
C ASP A 25 3.62 -38.97 3.53
N PRO A 26 2.39 -38.49 3.75
CA PRO A 26 2.01 -37.78 4.97
C PRO A 26 2.40 -38.51 6.26
N GLN A 27 2.23 -39.84 6.30
CA GLN A 27 2.59 -40.69 7.46
C GLN A 27 4.05 -40.55 7.94
N HIS A 28 4.97 -40.20 7.03
CA HIS A 28 6.37 -40.00 7.31
C HIS A 28 6.68 -38.52 7.57
N MET A 29 6.18 -37.63 6.70
CA MET A 29 6.39 -36.18 6.82
C MET A 29 5.82 -35.62 8.14
N ASP A 30 4.67 -36.11 8.60
CA ASP A 30 4.03 -35.73 9.87
C ASP A 30 4.86 -36.11 11.11
N LYS A 31 5.88 -36.95 10.96
CA LYS A 31 6.83 -37.31 12.03
C LYS A 31 8.17 -36.63 11.86
N ILE A 32 8.68 -36.62 10.62
CA ILE A 32 10.01 -36.10 10.29
C ILE A 32 10.07 -34.59 10.51
N VAL A 33 9.12 -33.84 9.93
CA VAL A 33 9.14 -32.38 9.96
C VAL A 33 8.98 -31.83 11.38
N PRO A 34 7.98 -32.24 12.19
CA PRO A 34 7.87 -31.76 13.57
C PRO A 34 9.09 -32.09 14.43
N SER A 35 9.73 -33.25 14.20
CA SER A 35 10.97 -33.62 14.92
C SER A 35 12.12 -32.69 14.58
N LEU A 36 12.27 -32.29 13.32
CA LEU A 36 13.26 -31.29 12.91
C LEU A 36 12.92 -29.92 13.53
N LEU A 37 11.67 -29.48 13.49
CA LEU A 37 11.27 -28.18 14.05
C LEU A 37 11.51 -28.09 15.56
N PHE A 38 11.20 -29.15 16.31
CA PHE A 38 11.47 -29.21 17.76
C PHE A 38 12.96 -29.02 18.11
N ASN A 39 13.85 -29.65 17.33
CA ASN A 39 15.30 -29.50 17.52
C ASN A 39 15.79 -28.12 17.08
N LEU A 40 15.17 -27.52 16.06
CA LEU A 40 15.48 -26.17 15.59
C LEU A 40 15.10 -25.11 16.65
N GLN A 41 13.98 -25.29 17.34
CA GLN A 41 13.52 -24.41 18.41
C GLN A 41 14.41 -24.49 19.65
N SER A 42 14.88 -25.69 20.01
CA SER A 42 15.66 -25.94 21.23
C SER A 42 17.09 -25.34 21.20
N GLY A 43 17.55 -24.84 20.05
CA GLY A 43 18.90 -24.31 19.87
C GLY A 43 19.10 -22.84 20.21
N GLU A 44 18.07 -22.09 20.60
CA GLU A 44 18.16 -20.64 20.85
C GLU A 44 18.84 -20.26 22.19
N GLY A 45 19.27 -21.22 23.02
CA GLY A 45 19.65 -20.97 24.42
C GLY A 45 21.08 -21.29 24.87
N THR A 46 21.93 -21.93 24.08
CA THR A 46 23.24 -22.39 24.61
C THR A 46 24.30 -22.56 23.51
N GLU A 47 25.02 -21.49 23.18
CA GLU A 47 26.17 -21.57 22.27
C GLU A 47 27.49 -21.67 23.03
N SER A 48 28.24 -22.76 22.80
CA SER A 48 29.67 -22.86 23.14
C SER A 48 30.47 -22.73 21.84
N PRO A 49 31.47 -21.84 21.75
CA PRO A 49 32.20 -21.62 20.51
C PRO A 49 33.03 -22.86 20.13
N GLY A 50 32.72 -23.47 18.97
CA GLY A 50 33.54 -24.51 18.33
C GLY A 50 32.90 -25.89 18.13
N GLN A 51 31.63 -26.11 18.49
CA GLN A 51 30.88 -27.34 18.14
C GLN A 51 29.69 -26.98 17.24
N GLU A 52 29.50 -27.73 16.14
CA GLU A 52 28.29 -27.65 15.29
C GLU A 52 27.06 -27.79 16.19
N SER A 53 26.21 -26.77 16.18
CA SER A 53 25.05 -26.77 17.06
C SER A 53 24.02 -27.79 16.56
N PRO A 54 23.25 -28.43 17.45
CA PRO A 54 22.15 -29.30 17.04
C PRO A 54 21.15 -28.60 16.11
N ALA A 55 20.97 -27.29 16.25
CA ALA A 55 20.10 -26.49 15.39
C ALA A 55 20.69 -26.28 13.99
N GLU A 56 21.99 -26.03 13.85
CA GLU A 56 22.65 -25.91 12.55
C GLU A 56 22.58 -27.22 11.75
N LEU A 57 22.85 -28.36 12.40
CA LEU A 57 22.72 -29.67 11.79
C LEU A 57 21.28 -29.99 11.37
N THR A 58 20.32 -29.61 12.21
CA THR A 58 18.89 -29.76 11.92
C THR A 58 18.47 -28.91 10.74
N GLU A 59 18.88 -27.64 10.71
CA GLU A 59 18.61 -26.73 9.60
C GLU A 59 19.20 -27.28 8.30
N ARG A 60 20.46 -27.73 8.31
CA ARG A 60 21.09 -28.36 7.14
C ARG A 60 20.34 -29.59 6.66
N CYS A 61 19.93 -30.46 7.58
CA CYS A 61 19.12 -31.64 7.25
C CYS A 61 17.77 -31.24 6.63
N PHE A 62 17.14 -30.19 7.15
CA PHE A 62 15.86 -29.70 6.64
C PHE A 62 16.01 -29.09 5.25
N ARG A 63 17.03 -28.25 5.03
CA ARG A 63 17.37 -27.69 3.71
C ARG A 63 17.63 -28.80 2.69
N GLU A 64 18.36 -29.84 3.09
CA GLU A 64 18.69 -30.97 2.24
C GLU A 64 17.47 -31.83 1.87
N LEU A 65 16.51 -32.00 2.79
CA LEU A 65 15.23 -32.62 2.50
C LEU A 65 14.44 -31.78 1.50
N LEU A 66 14.21 -30.50 1.80
CA LEU A 66 13.38 -29.60 1.01
C LEU A 66 13.95 -29.31 -0.38
N GLY A 67 15.27 -29.27 -0.53
CA GLY A 67 15.93 -29.08 -1.82
C GLY A 67 15.67 -30.20 -2.84
N ARG A 68 15.13 -31.34 -2.40
CA ARG A 68 14.72 -32.44 -3.26
C ARG A 68 13.21 -32.57 -3.43
N ALA A 69 12.42 -31.66 -2.86
CA ALA A 69 10.98 -31.68 -2.99
C ALA A 69 10.56 -31.29 -4.42
N ALA A 70 9.94 -32.23 -5.14
CA ALA A 70 9.28 -31.95 -6.41
C ALA A 70 7.90 -31.31 -6.20
N TYR A 71 7.32 -30.73 -7.26
CA TYR A 71 6.00 -30.08 -7.28
C TYR A 71 4.94 -30.79 -6.41
N GLY A 72 4.71 -32.09 -6.61
CA GLY A 72 3.68 -32.86 -5.90
C GLY A 72 3.94 -33.07 -4.40
N ASN A 73 5.17 -32.87 -3.95
CA ASN A 73 5.61 -33.17 -2.59
C ASN A 73 5.71 -31.91 -1.71
N ILE A 74 5.71 -30.71 -2.30
CA ILE A 74 5.80 -29.43 -1.56
C ILE A 74 4.69 -29.33 -0.51
N LYS A 75 3.46 -29.69 -0.87
CA LYS A 75 2.33 -29.69 0.06
C LYS A 75 2.59 -30.59 1.28
N ASN A 76 3.01 -31.83 1.04
CA ASN A 76 3.28 -32.78 2.12
C ASN A 76 4.46 -32.36 3.01
N ALA A 77 5.40 -31.57 2.48
CA ALA A 77 6.50 -31.02 3.26
C ALA A 77 6.08 -29.78 4.10
N VAL A 78 5.20 -28.93 3.57
CA VAL A 78 4.79 -27.66 4.20
C VAL A 78 3.65 -27.85 5.20
N THR A 79 2.66 -28.70 4.92
CA THR A 79 1.51 -28.92 5.82
C THR A 79 1.92 -29.28 7.25
N PRO A 80 2.88 -30.20 7.50
CA PRO A 80 3.32 -30.51 8.86
C PRO A 80 3.99 -29.32 9.57
N VAL A 81 4.63 -28.41 8.83
CA VAL A 81 5.22 -27.17 9.39
C VAL A 81 4.10 -26.27 9.91
N LEU A 82 3.07 -26.04 9.10
CA LEU A 82 1.91 -25.23 9.47
C LEU A 82 1.23 -25.79 10.72
N MET A 83 0.95 -27.10 10.73
CA MET A 83 0.34 -27.79 11.87
C MET A 83 1.21 -27.71 13.13
N HIS A 84 2.53 -27.82 13.00
CA HIS A 84 3.43 -27.69 14.13
C HIS A 84 3.39 -26.29 14.74
N LEU A 85 3.38 -25.23 13.91
CA LEU A 85 3.30 -23.85 14.36
C LEU A 85 1.96 -23.56 15.05
N ASP A 86 0.85 -24.08 14.53
CA ASP A 86 -0.48 -23.97 15.15
C ASP A 86 -0.51 -24.64 16.53
N ASN A 87 -0.08 -25.90 16.60
CA ASN A 87 -0.16 -26.73 17.82
C ASN A 87 0.70 -26.19 18.97
N HIS A 88 1.75 -25.45 18.67
CA HIS A 88 2.68 -24.89 19.66
C HIS A 88 2.54 -23.36 19.81
N SER A 89 1.51 -22.75 19.21
CA SER A 89 1.23 -21.30 19.28
C SER A 89 2.41 -20.41 18.83
N LEU A 90 3.16 -20.85 17.82
CA LEU A 90 4.41 -20.21 17.38
C LEU A 90 4.21 -19.06 16.38
N TRP A 91 2.96 -18.74 16.02
CA TRP A 91 2.64 -17.63 15.13
C TRP A 91 2.73 -16.26 15.82
N GLU A 92 2.40 -16.17 17.11
CA GLU A 92 2.33 -14.90 17.83
C GLU A 92 3.71 -14.24 17.99
N GLY A 93 4.74 -15.05 18.22
CA GLY A 93 6.13 -14.60 18.32
C GLY A 93 6.76 -14.23 16.96
N LYS A 94 6.19 -14.73 15.85
CA LYS A 94 6.59 -14.52 14.43
C LYS A 94 8.00 -14.99 14.05
N THR A 95 9.00 -14.79 14.91
CA THR A 95 10.43 -15.05 14.66
C THR A 95 10.72 -16.47 14.21
N PHE A 96 10.23 -17.46 14.97
CA PHE A 96 10.45 -18.86 14.64
C PHE A 96 9.71 -19.27 13.37
N ALA A 97 8.44 -18.84 13.21
CA ALA A 97 7.67 -19.10 12.00
C ALA A 97 8.36 -18.52 10.74
N VAL A 98 8.83 -17.28 10.81
CA VAL A 98 9.61 -16.61 9.75
C VAL A 98 10.90 -17.40 9.46
N ARG A 99 11.64 -17.84 10.48
CA ARG A 99 12.85 -18.64 10.31
C ARG A 99 12.55 -19.94 9.56
N CYS A 100 11.52 -20.67 9.95
CA CYS A 100 11.10 -21.92 9.30
C CYS A 100 10.80 -21.71 7.82
N PHE A 101 10.01 -20.67 7.49
CA PHE A 101 9.66 -20.40 6.10
C PHE A 101 10.80 -19.78 5.29
N LYS A 102 11.73 -19.05 5.89
CA LYS A 102 12.99 -18.66 5.23
C LYS A 102 13.80 -19.90 4.83
N ILE A 103 13.95 -20.87 5.74
CA ILE A 103 14.61 -22.15 5.43
C ILE A 103 13.91 -22.84 4.26
N ILE A 104 12.57 -22.90 4.27
CA ILE A 104 11.80 -23.51 3.18
C ILE A 104 12.04 -22.80 1.85
N MET A 105 11.81 -21.49 1.81
CA MET A 105 11.86 -20.69 0.58
C MET A 105 13.26 -20.66 -0.05
N TYR A 106 14.33 -20.66 0.76
CA TYR A 106 15.70 -20.75 0.25
C TYR A 106 16.13 -22.15 -0.19
N SER A 107 15.39 -23.19 0.17
CA SER A 107 15.77 -24.58 -0.12
C SER A 107 15.05 -25.16 -1.32
N ILE A 108 13.77 -24.83 -1.50
CA ILE A 108 13.00 -25.34 -2.63
C ILE A 108 13.43 -24.71 -3.96
N GLN A 109 13.10 -25.36 -5.07
CA GLN A 109 13.31 -24.77 -6.39
C GLN A 109 12.41 -23.54 -6.58
N SER A 110 12.95 -22.47 -7.18
CA SER A 110 12.25 -21.19 -7.34
C SER A 110 10.90 -21.30 -8.07
N GLN A 111 10.79 -22.20 -9.06
CA GLN A 111 9.56 -22.52 -9.79
C GLN A 111 8.43 -23.09 -8.90
N HIS A 112 8.74 -23.57 -7.70
CA HIS A 112 7.77 -24.12 -6.75
C HIS A 112 7.42 -23.13 -5.62
N SER A 113 8.04 -21.95 -5.57
CA SER A 113 7.79 -20.94 -4.53
C SER A 113 6.33 -20.51 -4.44
N HIS A 114 5.63 -20.40 -5.57
CA HIS A 114 4.20 -20.05 -5.61
C HIS A 114 3.31 -21.06 -4.85
N LEU A 115 3.69 -22.34 -4.79
CA LEU A 115 2.95 -23.34 -4.04
C LEU A 115 3.04 -23.11 -2.53
N VAL A 116 4.20 -22.70 -2.03
CA VAL A 116 4.37 -22.37 -0.61
C VAL A 116 3.55 -21.14 -0.25
N ILE A 117 3.54 -20.12 -1.11
CA ILE A 117 2.69 -18.95 -0.96
C ILE A 117 1.20 -19.37 -0.94
N GLN A 118 0.76 -20.22 -1.87
CA GLN A 118 -0.62 -20.75 -1.87
C GLN A 118 -0.98 -21.51 -0.59
N GLN A 119 -0.07 -22.35 -0.07
CA GLN A 119 -0.30 -23.03 1.21
C GLN A 119 -0.45 -22.03 2.36
N LEU A 120 0.38 -20.98 2.41
CA LEU A 120 0.29 -19.92 3.41
C LEU A 120 -1.01 -19.10 3.29
N LEU A 121 -1.46 -18.77 2.07
CA LEU A 121 -2.73 -18.09 1.83
C LEU A 121 -3.92 -18.95 2.28
N GLY A 122 -3.92 -20.23 1.91
CA GLY A 122 -4.94 -21.18 2.36
C GLY A 122 -4.95 -21.35 3.87
N HIS A 123 -3.77 -21.33 4.50
CA HIS A 123 -3.64 -21.36 5.96
C HIS A 123 -4.21 -20.11 6.62
N LEU A 124 -3.92 -18.93 6.06
CA LEU A 124 -4.46 -17.65 6.54
C LEU A 124 -5.99 -17.63 6.47
N ASP A 125 -6.58 -18.19 5.41
CA ASP A 125 -8.03 -18.33 5.29
C ASP A 125 -8.63 -19.32 6.29
N ALA A 126 -7.99 -20.48 6.48
CA ALA A 126 -8.41 -21.46 7.47
C ALA A 126 -8.37 -20.87 8.90
N ASN A 127 -7.44 -19.94 9.15
CA ASN A 127 -7.26 -19.22 10.40
C ASN A 127 -7.98 -17.86 10.44
N SER A 128 -8.90 -17.57 9.51
CA SER A 128 -9.64 -16.29 9.44
C SER A 128 -10.40 -15.92 10.71
N LYS A 129 -10.76 -16.91 11.53
CA LYS A 129 -11.46 -16.74 12.82
C LYS A 129 -10.54 -16.74 14.04
N ASN A 130 -9.23 -16.96 13.86
CA ASN A 130 -8.27 -16.93 14.96
C ASN A 130 -7.92 -15.48 15.34
N SER A 131 -7.20 -15.33 16.45
CA SER A 131 -6.75 -14.02 16.95
C SER A 131 -6.00 -13.23 15.88
N ALA A 132 -6.11 -11.91 15.95
CA ALA A 132 -5.38 -11.01 15.07
C ALA A 132 -3.86 -11.22 15.16
N THR A 133 -3.32 -11.62 16.32
CA THR A 133 -1.91 -11.96 16.53
C THR A 133 -1.46 -13.16 15.69
N VAL A 134 -2.24 -14.24 15.66
CA VAL A 134 -1.96 -15.43 14.84
C VAL A 134 -2.05 -15.07 13.36
N ARG A 135 -3.13 -14.39 12.94
CA ARG A 135 -3.29 -13.94 11.55
C ARG A 135 -2.14 -13.02 11.11
N ALA A 136 -1.69 -12.11 11.98
CA ALA A 136 -0.57 -11.22 11.71
C ALA A 136 0.76 -11.99 11.59
N GLY A 137 0.95 -13.07 12.37
CA GLY A 137 2.10 -13.95 12.22
C GLY A 137 2.15 -14.65 10.87
N ILE A 138 1.01 -15.15 10.38
CA ILE A 138 0.92 -15.77 9.05
C ILE A 138 1.19 -14.73 7.94
N VAL A 139 0.63 -13.51 8.07
CA VAL A 139 0.87 -12.40 7.14
C VAL A 139 2.35 -11.99 7.11
N GLU A 140 3.03 -11.95 8.25
CA GLU A 140 4.47 -11.65 8.31
C GLU A 140 5.30 -12.72 7.59
N VAL A 141 4.93 -13.99 7.74
CA VAL A 141 5.57 -15.09 6.99
C VAL A 141 5.31 -14.96 5.48
N LEU A 142 4.11 -14.58 5.07
CA LEU A 142 3.78 -14.30 3.66
C LEU A 142 4.62 -13.15 3.09
N LEU A 143 4.80 -12.07 3.86
CA LEU A 143 5.64 -10.93 3.49
C LEU A 143 7.08 -11.36 3.19
N GLU A 144 7.68 -12.12 4.10
CA GLU A 144 9.06 -12.61 3.97
C GLU A 144 9.20 -13.66 2.85
N ALA A 145 8.22 -14.55 2.70
CA ALA A 145 8.21 -15.54 1.62
C ALA A 145 8.11 -14.87 0.24
N ALA A 146 7.26 -13.85 0.11
CA ALA A 146 7.10 -13.10 -1.14
C ALA A 146 8.39 -12.36 -1.53
N ALA A 147 9.09 -11.75 -0.56
CA ALA A 147 10.37 -11.08 -0.79
C ALA A 147 11.41 -12.03 -1.42
N ILE A 148 11.46 -13.28 -0.96
CA ILE A 148 12.36 -14.32 -1.51
C ILE A 148 11.89 -14.81 -2.89
N ALA A 149 10.57 -14.97 -3.08
CA ALA A 149 9.97 -15.48 -4.32
C ALA A 149 10.02 -14.49 -5.50
N SER A 150 10.27 -13.20 -5.24
CA SER A 150 10.40 -12.12 -6.23
C SER A 150 11.35 -12.42 -7.40
N SER A 151 12.23 -13.43 -7.23
CA SER A 151 13.23 -13.86 -8.20
C SER A 151 12.75 -14.78 -9.33
N GLY A 152 11.48 -15.24 -9.41
CA GLY A 152 11.08 -15.96 -10.64
C GLY A 152 9.76 -16.72 -10.79
N SER A 153 8.76 -16.66 -9.90
CA SER A 153 7.58 -17.55 -10.08
C SER A 153 6.24 -17.06 -9.54
N VAL A 154 6.08 -15.79 -9.19
CA VAL A 154 4.86 -15.33 -8.48
C VAL A 154 3.65 -15.11 -9.42
N GLY A 155 3.87 -15.03 -10.73
CA GLY A 155 2.88 -14.66 -11.77
C GLY A 155 1.51 -15.36 -11.68
N PRO A 156 1.41 -16.69 -11.55
CA PRO A 156 0.12 -17.39 -11.54
C PRO A 156 -0.77 -17.07 -10.34
N THR A 157 -0.19 -16.60 -9.24
CA THR A 157 -0.87 -16.42 -7.94
C THR A 157 -1.08 -14.96 -7.57
N VAL A 158 -0.68 -14.01 -8.42
CA VAL A 158 -0.67 -12.57 -8.10
C VAL A 158 -2.03 -12.09 -7.61
N LEU A 159 -3.09 -12.24 -8.42
CA LEU A 159 -4.42 -11.77 -8.04
C LEU A 159 -5.03 -12.56 -6.88
N GLU A 160 -4.67 -13.84 -6.72
CA GLU A 160 -5.11 -14.67 -5.60
C GLU A 160 -4.56 -14.16 -4.26
N VAL A 161 -3.27 -13.78 -4.24
CA VAL A 161 -2.62 -13.14 -3.08
C VAL A 161 -3.35 -11.86 -2.71
N PHE A 162 -3.54 -10.92 -3.65
CA PHE A 162 -4.23 -9.67 -3.36
C PHE A 162 -5.67 -9.93 -2.92
N ASN A 163 -6.43 -10.80 -3.60
CA ASN A 163 -7.81 -11.10 -3.22
C ASN A 163 -7.91 -11.63 -1.78
N THR A 164 -7.00 -12.53 -1.39
CA THR A 164 -6.96 -13.10 -0.04
C THR A 164 -6.61 -12.03 1.00
N LEU A 165 -5.57 -11.23 0.76
CA LEU A 165 -5.16 -10.15 1.66
C LEU A 165 -6.26 -9.08 1.82
N LEU A 166 -6.89 -8.64 0.73
CA LEU A 166 -8.01 -7.69 0.80
C LEU A 166 -9.23 -8.27 1.53
N ARG A 167 -9.49 -9.58 1.41
CA ARG A 167 -10.54 -10.26 2.19
C ARG A 167 -10.21 -10.26 3.67
N GLN A 168 -8.97 -10.58 4.05
CA GLN A 168 -8.53 -10.55 5.45
C GLN A 168 -8.62 -9.14 6.05
N LEU A 169 -8.31 -8.12 5.24
CA LEU A 169 -8.46 -6.72 5.63
C LEU A 169 -9.92 -6.35 5.94
N ARG A 170 -10.87 -6.79 5.11
CA ARG A 170 -12.31 -6.62 5.38
C ARG A 170 -12.76 -7.33 6.63
N LEU A 171 -12.37 -8.60 6.80
CA LEU A 171 -12.69 -9.37 7.99
C LEU A 171 -12.14 -8.69 9.25
N SER A 172 -10.93 -8.15 9.19
CA SER A 172 -10.33 -7.42 10.31
C SER A 172 -11.13 -6.16 10.67
N VAL A 173 -11.62 -5.39 9.69
CA VAL A 173 -12.52 -4.26 9.94
C VAL A 173 -13.83 -4.72 10.59
N ASP A 174 -14.41 -5.82 10.11
CA ASP A 174 -15.62 -6.39 10.70
C ASP A 174 -15.39 -6.84 12.15
N TYR A 175 -14.25 -7.46 12.45
CA TYR A 175 -13.86 -7.85 13.81
C TYR A 175 -13.60 -6.65 14.71
N GLU A 176 -12.98 -5.58 14.20
CA GLU A 176 -12.76 -4.34 14.94
C GLU A 176 -14.08 -3.72 15.41
N LEU A 177 -15.07 -3.68 14.52
CA LEU A 177 -16.38 -3.06 14.78
C LEU A 177 -17.29 -3.93 15.66
N THR A 178 -17.35 -5.23 15.37
CA THR A 178 -18.24 -6.15 16.10
C THR A 178 -17.65 -6.63 17.42
N GLY A 179 -16.32 -6.59 17.58
CA GLY A 179 -15.60 -7.17 18.72
C GLY A 179 -15.72 -8.70 18.81
N SER A 180 -16.14 -9.35 17.73
CA SER A 180 -16.65 -10.72 17.76
C SER A 180 -15.53 -11.76 17.64
N TYR A 181 -14.85 -11.99 18.75
CA TYR A 181 -14.17 -13.26 19.02
C TYR A 181 -14.89 -14.08 20.09
N ASP A 182 -15.53 -13.41 21.05
CA ASP A 182 -16.43 -13.97 22.07
C ASP A 182 -17.21 -12.80 22.68
N ALA A 183 -18.53 -12.93 22.80
CA ALA A 183 -19.43 -11.85 23.23
C ALA A 183 -19.35 -11.52 24.75
N SER A 184 -18.40 -12.09 25.49
CA SER A 184 -18.35 -12.09 26.96
C SER A 184 -17.15 -11.34 27.58
N GLY A 185 -16.44 -10.50 26.83
CA GLY A 185 -15.22 -9.83 27.31
C GLY A 185 -15.43 -8.48 28.03
N ASN A 186 -14.67 -8.24 29.10
CA ASN A 186 -14.54 -6.93 29.77
C ASN A 186 -14.02 -5.83 28.80
N ILE A 187 -14.36 -4.56 29.07
CA ILE A 187 -14.02 -3.39 28.21
C ILE A 187 -12.52 -3.33 27.85
N GLY A 188 -11.62 -3.62 28.79
CA GLY A 188 -10.17 -3.62 28.54
C GLY A 188 -9.72 -4.67 27.51
N ILE A 189 -10.34 -5.85 27.51
CA ILE A 189 -10.05 -6.92 26.54
C ILE A 189 -10.52 -6.52 25.14
N LYS A 190 -11.65 -5.80 25.04
CA LYS A 190 -12.16 -5.30 23.76
C LYS A 190 -11.18 -4.29 23.14
N ILE A 191 -10.62 -3.36 23.93
CA ILE A 191 -9.67 -2.36 23.45
C ILE A 191 -8.39 -3.01 22.90
N ILE A 192 -7.85 -4.00 23.62
CA ILE A 192 -6.65 -4.74 23.19
C ILE A 192 -6.93 -5.42 21.84
N LYS A 193 -8.05 -6.13 21.71
CA LYS A 193 -8.44 -6.80 20.47
C LYS A 193 -8.60 -5.81 19.31
N THR A 194 -9.26 -4.68 19.51
CA THR A 194 -9.36 -3.60 18.50
C THR A 194 -7.98 -3.11 18.07
N HIS A 195 -7.04 -2.94 19.01
CA HIS A 195 -5.68 -2.54 18.67
C HIS A 195 -4.93 -3.62 17.88
N GLU A 196 -5.06 -4.89 18.26
CA GLU A 196 -4.46 -6.01 17.51
C GLU A 196 -5.02 -6.12 16.09
N GLU A 197 -6.33 -5.88 15.89
CA GLU A 197 -6.93 -5.81 14.55
C GLU A 197 -6.31 -4.69 13.72
N ARG A 198 -6.10 -3.50 14.28
CA ARG A 198 -5.44 -2.40 13.55
C ARG A 198 -4.01 -2.74 13.17
N GLN A 199 -3.25 -3.37 14.05
CA GLN A 199 -1.90 -3.86 13.74
C GLN A 199 -1.93 -4.91 12.61
N LEU A 200 -2.93 -5.80 12.61
CA LEU A 200 -3.14 -6.74 11.51
C LEU A 200 -3.46 -6.01 10.19
N GLN A 201 -4.34 -5.01 10.20
CA GLN A 201 -4.68 -4.21 9.02
C GLN A 201 -3.42 -3.56 8.43
N GLU A 202 -2.57 -2.95 9.26
CA GLU A 202 -1.30 -2.37 8.83
C GLU A 202 -0.33 -3.41 8.27
N ALA A 203 -0.21 -4.57 8.91
CA ALA A 203 0.63 -5.66 8.42
C ALA A 203 0.16 -6.19 7.05
N VAL A 204 -1.16 -6.31 6.85
CA VAL A 204 -1.75 -6.70 5.57
C VAL A 204 -1.48 -5.65 4.50
N ILE A 205 -1.70 -4.36 4.79
CA ILE A 205 -1.43 -3.24 3.87
C ILE A 205 0.06 -3.21 3.47
N ARG A 206 0.97 -3.36 4.44
CA ARG A 206 2.42 -3.45 4.19
C ARG A 206 2.77 -4.64 3.28
N THR A 207 2.12 -5.79 3.50
CA THR A 207 2.34 -7.00 2.70
C THR A 207 1.87 -6.81 1.26
N ILE A 208 0.72 -6.19 1.05
CA ILE A 208 0.23 -5.79 -0.29
C ILE A 208 1.25 -4.91 -1.01
N GLY A 209 1.78 -3.88 -0.34
CA GLY A 209 2.78 -2.98 -0.91
C GLY A 209 4.08 -3.68 -1.30
N SER A 210 4.63 -4.47 -0.39
CA SER A 210 5.83 -5.27 -0.64
C SER A 210 5.65 -6.20 -1.84
N PHE A 211 4.51 -6.91 -1.90
CA PHE A 211 4.21 -7.81 -3.01
C PHE A 211 4.11 -7.04 -4.33
N ALA A 212 3.39 -5.92 -4.36
CA ALA A 212 3.27 -5.09 -5.56
C ALA A 212 4.62 -4.56 -6.06
N ASN A 213 5.54 -4.21 -5.16
CA ASN A 213 6.87 -3.73 -5.54
C ASN A 213 7.76 -4.80 -6.19
N THR A 214 7.43 -6.08 -6.03
CA THR A 214 8.12 -7.18 -6.74
C THR A 214 7.60 -7.40 -8.17
N LEU A 215 6.48 -6.79 -8.53
CA LEU A 215 5.81 -7.02 -9.80
C LEU A 215 6.30 -6.04 -10.88
N PRO A 216 6.34 -6.47 -12.15
CA PRO A 216 6.47 -5.55 -13.28
C PRO A 216 5.31 -4.54 -13.33
N THR A 217 5.57 -3.37 -13.92
CA THR A 217 4.60 -2.26 -14.02
C THR A 217 3.23 -2.68 -14.55
N TYR A 218 3.18 -3.52 -15.59
CA TYR A 218 1.89 -3.94 -16.17
C TYR A 218 1.04 -4.77 -15.20
N GLN A 219 1.65 -5.66 -14.42
CA GLN A 219 0.92 -6.44 -13.39
C GLN A 219 0.52 -5.53 -12.23
N ARG A 220 1.36 -4.55 -11.85
CA ARG A 220 0.98 -3.53 -10.87
C ARG A 220 -0.25 -2.75 -11.33
N SER A 221 -0.35 -2.39 -12.61
CA SER A 221 -1.56 -1.76 -13.17
C SER A 221 -2.80 -2.65 -13.09
N GLU A 222 -2.67 -3.95 -13.34
CA GLU A 222 -3.77 -4.91 -13.17
C GLU A 222 -4.21 -4.99 -11.70
N VAL A 223 -3.27 -4.99 -10.76
CA VAL A 223 -3.55 -4.98 -9.32
C VAL A 223 -4.23 -3.68 -8.88
N MET A 224 -3.80 -2.52 -9.41
CA MET A 224 -4.45 -1.23 -9.15
C MET A 224 -5.93 -1.27 -9.57
N LEU A 225 -6.20 -1.71 -10.81
CA LEU A 225 -7.57 -1.89 -11.32
C LEU A 225 -8.36 -2.90 -10.48
N PHE A 226 -7.74 -4.00 -10.08
CA PHE A 226 -8.37 -5.03 -9.25
C PHE A 226 -8.78 -4.50 -7.88
N ILE A 227 -7.89 -3.79 -7.17
CA ILE A 227 -8.20 -3.16 -5.88
C ILE A 227 -9.32 -2.12 -6.06
N MET A 228 -9.20 -1.26 -7.07
CA MET A 228 -10.19 -0.21 -7.35
C MET A 228 -11.58 -0.79 -7.57
N GLY A 229 -11.70 -1.89 -8.34
CA GLY A 229 -12.96 -2.59 -8.58
C GLY A 229 -13.53 -3.30 -7.35
N LYS A 230 -12.79 -3.38 -6.24
CA LYS A 230 -13.27 -3.92 -4.97
C LYS A 230 -13.72 -2.83 -4.01
N ILE A 231 -13.37 -1.55 -4.20
CA ILE A 231 -13.73 -0.49 -3.25
C ILE A 231 -15.25 -0.28 -3.26
N PRO A 232 -15.95 -0.40 -2.12
CA PRO A 232 -17.39 -0.20 -2.07
C PRO A 232 -17.77 1.21 -2.53
N VAL A 233 -18.68 1.31 -3.50
CA VAL A 233 -19.24 2.59 -3.96
C VAL A 233 -20.48 2.94 -3.15
N PRO A 234 -20.58 4.18 -2.61
CA PRO A 234 -21.79 4.63 -1.91
C PRO A 234 -23.05 4.46 -2.77
N GLY A 235 -24.09 3.82 -2.21
CA GLY A 235 -25.41 3.67 -2.85
C GLY A 235 -25.58 2.49 -3.82
N VAL A 236 -24.51 1.79 -4.23
CA VAL A 236 -24.60 0.65 -5.19
C VAL A 236 -24.66 -0.72 -4.52
N HIS A 237 -24.20 -0.85 -3.27
CA HIS A 237 -24.23 -2.11 -2.51
C HIS A 237 -25.10 -2.04 -1.25
N PRO A 238 -26.43 -2.22 -1.36
CA PRO A 238 -27.33 -2.35 -0.19
C PRO A 238 -27.14 -3.67 0.58
N ALA A 239 -26.45 -4.66 0.00
CA ALA A 239 -26.45 -6.03 0.48
C ALA A 239 -25.46 -6.33 1.65
N LEU A 240 -24.58 -5.39 2.00
CA LEU A 240 -23.70 -5.50 3.17
C LEU A 240 -24.17 -4.65 4.36
N THR A 241 -25.24 -3.86 4.19
CA THR A 241 -25.75 -2.96 5.21
C THR A 241 -26.93 -3.62 5.94
N ASN A 242 -26.65 -4.42 6.96
CA ASN A 242 -27.64 -4.59 8.03
C ASN A 242 -27.78 -3.24 8.74
N ALA A 243 -28.99 -2.69 8.67
CA ALA A 243 -29.33 -1.33 9.07
C ALA A 243 -28.96 -1.02 10.53
N GLY A 244 -28.02 -0.09 10.68
CA GLY A 244 -27.56 0.52 11.92
C GLY A 244 -26.39 1.48 11.63
N SER A 245 -26.09 2.41 12.54
CA SER A 245 -24.97 3.36 12.44
C SER A 245 -23.62 2.69 12.10
N GLY A 246 -23.44 1.42 12.51
CA GLY A 246 -22.23 0.62 12.23
C GLY A 246 -22.05 0.19 10.77
N GLY A 247 -23.10 0.16 9.94
CA GLY A 247 -22.97 -0.23 8.52
C GLY A 247 -22.31 0.85 7.64
N CYS A 248 -22.58 2.12 7.94
CA CYS A 248 -21.96 3.26 7.26
C CYS A 248 -20.48 3.39 7.67
N GLU A 249 -20.20 3.25 8.96
CA GLU A 249 -18.84 3.26 9.50
C GLU A 249 -17.98 2.10 8.98
N GLY A 250 -18.53 0.88 8.92
CA GLY A 250 -17.82 -0.26 8.31
C GLY A 250 -17.52 -0.05 6.84
N THR A 251 -18.45 0.52 6.08
CA THR A 251 -18.22 0.85 4.67
C THR A 251 -17.09 1.88 4.53
N ARG A 252 -17.10 2.94 5.35
CA ARG A 252 -16.04 3.96 5.40
C ARG A 252 -14.68 3.36 5.73
N MET A 253 -14.59 2.54 6.77
CA MET A 253 -13.32 1.91 7.18
C MET A 253 -12.79 0.97 6.09
N ILE A 254 -13.65 0.18 5.45
CA ILE A 254 -13.26 -0.66 4.31
C ILE A 254 -12.74 0.20 3.16
N GLN A 255 -13.41 1.31 2.81
CA GLN A 255 -12.92 2.23 1.77
C GLN A 255 -11.52 2.76 2.10
N ILE A 256 -11.30 3.25 3.32
CA ILE A 256 -9.99 3.75 3.79
C ILE A 256 -8.93 2.63 3.69
N MET A 257 -9.23 1.43 4.17
CA MET A 257 -8.27 0.32 4.17
C MET A 257 -7.87 -0.13 2.75
N LEU A 258 -8.83 -0.18 1.82
CA LEU A 258 -8.55 -0.53 0.43
C LEU A 258 -7.83 0.61 -0.31
N LEU A 259 -8.14 1.87 -0.02
CA LEU A 259 -7.41 3.01 -0.56
C LEU A 259 -5.98 3.08 -0.02
N LYS A 260 -5.74 2.82 1.27
CA LYS A 260 -4.38 2.66 1.84
C LYS A 260 -3.62 1.53 1.16
N SER A 261 -4.29 0.42 0.89
CA SER A 261 -3.72 -0.68 0.10
C SER A 261 -3.32 -0.22 -1.31
N LEU A 262 -4.19 0.54 -1.98
CA LEU A 262 -3.93 1.09 -3.31
C LEU A 262 -2.77 2.10 -3.31
N VAL A 263 -2.66 2.98 -2.31
CA VAL A 263 -1.50 3.88 -2.09
C VAL A 263 -0.20 3.09 -2.02
N GLN A 264 -0.17 1.98 -1.28
CA GLN A 264 1.01 1.11 -1.21
C GLN A 264 1.35 0.50 -2.57
N VAL A 265 0.35 0.08 -3.35
CA VAL A 265 0.56 -0.45 -4.71
C VAL A 265 1.09 0.62 -5.68
N THR A 266 0.71 1.89 -5.51
CA THR A 266 1.18 3.00 -6.37
C THR A 266 2.51 3.60 -5.93
N THR A 267 3.01 3.28 -4.74
CA THR A 267 4.27 3.81 -4.23
C THR A 267 5.45 3.38 -5.12
N GLY A 268 6.20 4.33 -5.68
CA GLY A 268 7.29 4.03 -6.61
C GLY A 268 6.83 3.41 -7.94
N PHE A 269 5.58 3.68 -8.36
CA PHE A 269 5.06 3.23 -9.64
C PHE A 269 5.69 4.04 -10.78
N GLN A 270 6.38 3.38 -11.70
CA GLN A 270 7.07 4.03 -12.81
C GLN A 270 6.15 4.16 -14.02
N THR A 271 5.53 5.32 -14.19
CA THR A 271 4.67 5.59 -15.34
C THR A 271 5.48 6.00 -16.56
N THR A 272 5.36 5.23 -17.65
CA THR A 272 5.91 5.61 -18.97
C THR A 272 4.85 6.17 -19.92
N ASN A 273 3.59 5.77 -19.75
CA ASN A 273 2.46 6.21 -20.56
C ASN A 273 1.22 6.42 -19.67
N MET A 274 0.75 7.66 -19.59
CA MET A 274 -0.39 8.04 -18.75
C MET A 274 -1.70 7.41 -19.18
N LEU A 275 -1.93 7.18 -20.48
CA LEU A 275 -3.17 6.55 -20.96
C LEU A 275 -3.30 5.10 -20.47
N THR A 276 -2.18 4.41 -20.27
CA THR A 276 -2.15 3.04 -19.74
C THR A 276 -2.08 2.99 -18.22
N ALA A 277 -1.45 3.98 -17.57
CA ALA A 277 -1.37 4.05 -16.11
C ALA A 277 -2.68 4.57 -15.47
N LEU A 278 -3.37 5.49 -16.14
CA LEU A 278 -4.64 6.08 -15.72
C LEU A 278 -5.73 5.89 -16.81
N PRO A 279 -6.12 4.65 -17.13
CA PRO A 279 -7.24 4.41 -18.03
C PRO A 279 -8.55 4.90 -17.40
N ASN A 280 -9.58 5.19 -18.20
CA ASN A 280 -10.89 5.67 -17.70
C ASN A 280 -11.46 4.78 -16.59
N SER A 281 -11.37 3.46 -16.74
CA SER A 281 -11.86 2.47 -15.76
C SER A 281 -11.18 2.57 -14.39
N PHE A 282 -10.07 3.28 -14.29
CA PHE A 282 -9.37 3.57 -13.04
C PHE A 282 -9.56 5.04 -12.62
N LEU A 283 -9.33 5.97 -13.54
CA LEU A 283 -9.34 7.41 -13.25
C LEU A 283 -10.74 7.91 -12.85
N GLU A 284 -11.79 7.52 -13.56
CA GLU A 284 -13.14 8.01 -13.27
C GLU A 284 -13.66 7.55 -11.89
N PRO A 285 -13.49 6.26 -11.50
CA PRO A 285 -13.72 5.86 -10.12
C PRO A 285 -12.87 6.64 -9.12
N LEU A 286 -11.56 6.80 -9.33
CA LEU A 286 -10.72 7.54 -8.37
C LEU A 286 -11.22 8.97 -8.16
N LEU A 287 -11.51 9.66 -9.26
CA LEU A 287 -12.02 11.01 -9.22
C LEU A 287 -13.39 11.09 -8.52
N SER A 288 -14.26 10.08 -8.65
CA SER A 288 -15.51 10.07 -7.88
C SER A 288 -15.28 9.95 -6.37
N PHE A 289 -14.31 9.13 -5.93
CA PHE A 289 -13.90 9.06 -4.53
C PHE A 289 -13.25 10.38 -4.04
N SER A 290 -12.62 11.16 -4.92
CA SER A 290 -12.06 12.47 -4.58
C SER A 290 -13.12 13.50 -4.16
N LEU A 291 -14.40 13.21 -4.41
CA LEU A 291 -15.54 14.09 -4.08
C LEU A 291 -16.36 13.56 -2.90
N MET A 292 -15.87 12.56 -2.17
CA MET A 292 -16.55 12.09 -0.96
C MET A 292 -16.37 13.07 0.20
N GLU A 293 -17.36 13.11 1.10
CA GLU A 293 -17.35 13.98 2.28
C GLU A 293 -16.19 13.68 3.26
N ASP A 294 -15.73 12.43 3.28
CA ASP A 294 -14.66 11.97 4.17
C ASP A 294 -13.29 12.53 3.74
N PRO A 295 -12.62 13.32 4.61
CA PRO A 295 -11.37 13.98 4.24
C PRO A 295 -10.20 12.99 4.09
N GLU A 296 -10.18 11.87 4.83
CA GLU A 296 -9.11 10.88 4.73
C GLU A 296 -9.18 10.17 3.37
N VAL A 297 -10.38 9.78 2.93
CA VAL A 297 -10.62 9.22 1.58
C VAL A 297 -10.11 10.15 0.49
N ARG A 298 -10.46 11.45 0.55
CA ARG A 298 -10.00 12.44 -0.44
C ARG A 298 -8.47 12.55 -0.47
N LEU A 299 -7.82 12.57 0.70
CA LEU A 299 -6.36 12.67 0.80
C LEU A 299 -5.65 11.43 0.26
N LEU A 300 -6.20 10.23 0.48
CA LEU A 300 -5.68 8.99 -0.08
C LEU A 300 -5.78 8.99 -1.61
N VAL A 301 -6.90 9.45 -2.17
CA VAL A 301 -7.07 9.58 -3.63
C VAL A 301 -6.08 10.56 -4.22
N LEU A 302 -5.88 11.73 -3.60
CA LEU A 302 -4.88 12.69 -4.06
C LEU A 302 -3.47 12.07 -4.02
N THR A 303 -3.11 11.37 -2.94
CA THR A 303 -1.83 10.65 -2.83
C THR A 303 -1.64 9.61 -3.94
N ILE A 304 -2.69 8.87 -4.31
CA ILE A 304 -2.67 7.92 -5.44
C ILE A 304 -2.39 8.66 -6.75
N LEU A 305 -3.08 9.77 -7.01
CA LEU A 305 -2.87 10.57 -8.22
C LEU A 305 -1.44 11.12 -8.29
N LEU A 306 -0.91 11.68 -7.19
CA LEU A 306 0.47 12.15 -7.14
C LEU A 306 1.46 11.02 -7.46
N SER A 307 1.29 9.86 -6.83
CA SER A 307 2.18 8.70 -7.00
C SER A 307 2.21 8.18 -8.43
N VAL A 308 1.10 8.26 -9.16
CA VAL A 308 1.02 7.80 -10.55
C VAL A 308 1.51 8.85 -11.55
N ILE A 309 1.25 10.14 -11.28
CA ILE A 309 1.62 11.25 -12.17
C ILE A 309 3.11 11.59 -12.07
N ASP A 310 3.70 11.51 -10.88
CA ASP A 310 5.08 11.90 -10.62
C ASP A 310 6.09 10.87 -11.19
N ARG A 311 6.56 11.11 -12.41
CA ARG A 311 7.54 10.22 -13.07
C ARG A 311 8.97 10.46 -12.58
N HIS A 312 9.24 11.62 -11.99
CA HIS A 312 10.60 12.08 -11.71
C HIS A 312 10.92 12.28 -10.22
N ASP A 313 10.00 11.88 -9.33
CA ASP A 313 10.12 12.01 -7.88
C ASP A 313 10.30 13.49 -7.46
N ASN A 314 9.45 14.35 -8.03
CA ASN A 314 9.38 15.77 -7.72
C ASN A 314 8.44 16.08 -6.53
N THR A 315 7.54 15.16 -6.16
CA THR A 315 6.58 15.32 -5.05
C THR A 315 7.23 15.85 -3.77
N PRO A 316 8.38 15.30 -3.29
CA PRO A 316 9.00 15.78 -2.05
C PRO A 316 9.43 17.26 -2.07
N LYS A 317 9.57 17.86 -3.26
CA LYS A 317 9.97 19.26 -3.44
C LYS A 317 8.81 20.24 -3.27
N PHE A 318 7.58 19.74 -3.26
CA PHE A 318 6.35 20.53 -3.13
C PHE A 318 5.53 20.15 -1.89
N SER A 319 6.07 19.28 -1.01
CA SER A 319 5.38 18.79 0.19
C SER A 319 4.91 19.89 1.13
N SER A 320 5.60 21.03 1.13
CA SER A 320 5.18 22.23 1.86
C SER A 320 4.91 23.35 0.86
N ILE A 321 3.71 23.90 0.93
CA ILE A 321 3.30 25.00 0.08
C ILE A 321 3.95 26.31 0.54
N SER A 322 4.63 26.99 -0.38
CA SER A 322 5.34 28.24 -0.10
C SER A 322 5.49 29.09 -1.35
N ILE A 323 5.80 30.38 -1.17
CA ILE A 323 6.25 31.25 -2.25
C ILE A 323 7.71 30.96 -2.57
N ILE A 324 7.96 30.52 -3.80
CA ILE A 324 9.30 30.18 -4.29
C ILE A 324 9.96 31.46 -4.83
N SER A 325 11.06 31.88 -4.22
CA SER A 325 11.83 33.04 -4.70
C SER A 325 12.63 32.72 -5.97
N ASP A 326 13.21 31.52 -6.05
CA ASP A 326 13.96 31.05 -7.21
C ASP A 326 13.70 29.56 -7.43
N ILE A 327 12.99 29.24 -8.51
CA ILE A 327 12.66 27.87 -8.91
C ILE A 327 13.89 26.99 -9.17
N SER A 328 15.05 27.59 -9.48
CA SER A 328 16.29 26.84 -9.74
C SER A 328 16.76 26.05 -8.51
N VAL A 329 16.44 26.52 -7.31
CA VAL A 329 16.77 25.89 -6.02
C VAL A 329 16.12 24.52 -5.88
N LEU A 330 14.93 24.34 -6.45
CA LEU A 330 14.19 23.07 -6.38
C LEU A 330 14.84 21.96 -7.21
N LYS A 331 15.77 22.28 -8.13
CA LYS A 331 16.43 21.30 -9.01
C LYS A 331 15.43 20.34 -9.65
N LEU A 332 14.38 20.90 -10.26
CA LEU A 332 13.29 20.14 -10.86
C LEU A 332 13.81 19.26 -12.00
N LYS A 333 13.24 18.06 -12.10
CA LYS A 333 13.46 17.15 -13.23
C LYS A 333 12.21 17.24 -14.10
N VAL A 334 12.36 17.75 -15.31
CA VAL A 334 11.23 18.00 -16.21
C VAL A 334 11.58 17.46 -17.58
N ASP A 335 10.73 16.57 -18.08
CA ASP A 335 10.82 16.05 -19.44
C ASP A 335 9.84 16.79 -20.35
N LYS A 336 10.13 16.77 -21.65
CA LYS A 336 9.23 17.36 -22.64
C LYS A 336 7.93 16.56 -22.71
N CYS A 337 6.79 17.24 -22.58
CA CYS A 337 5.47 16.65 -22.74
C CYS A 337 5.36 15.85 -24.05
N SER A 338 5.02 14.56 -23.93
CA SER A 338 4.99 13.63 -25.07
C SER A 338 3.68 13.72 -25.85
N ARG A 339 3.63 13.11 -27.06
CA ARG A 339 2.36 13.01 -27.81
C ARG A 339 1.29 12.22 -27.04
N GLN A 340 1.69 11.23 -26.25
CA GLN A 340 0.76 10.43 -25.44
C GLN A 340 0.20 11.26 -24.28
N ASP A 341 1.03 12.08 -23.64
CA ASP A 341 0.60 13.01 -22.58
C ASP A 341 -0.38 14.05 -23.12
N ASN A 342 -0.12 14.59 -24.32
CA ASN A 342 -1.06 15.49 -25.02
C ASN A 342 -2.42 14.82 -25.27
N LEU A 343 -2.43 13.54 -25.69
CA LEU A 343 -3.67 12.79 -25.90
C LEU A 343 -4.40 12.51 -24.58
N PHE A 344 -3.67 12.21 -23.51
CA PHE A 344 -4.22 12.05 -22.17
C PHE A 344 -4.89 13.35 -21.70
N MET A 345 -4.19 14.48 -21.76
CA MET A 345 -4.74 15.76 -21.35
C MET A 345 -5.94 16.18 -22.20
N LYS A 346 -5.88 16.00 -23.52
CA LYS A 346 -7.04 16.26 -24.40
C LYS A 346 -8.29 15.48 -23.98
N LYS A 347 -8.12 14.28 -23.42
CA LYS A 347 -9.23 13.42 -23.00
C LYS A 347 -9.70 13.68 -21.56
N HIS A 348 -8.78 14.02 -20.66
CA HIS A 348 -9.03 13.99 -19.21
C HIS A 348 -8.86 15.32 -18.47
N ALA A 349 -8.27 16.34 -19.12
CA ALA A 349 -7.97 17.63 -18.49
C ALA A 349 -9.19 18.28 -17.82
N GLN A 350 -10.32 18.35 -18.52
CA GLN A 350 -11.53 18.98 -17.99
C GLN A 350 -12.03 18.30 -16.71
N GLN A 351 -11.94 16.97 -16.63
CA GLN A 351 -12.28 16.23 -15.42
C GLN A 351 -11.30 16.58 -14.31
N LEU A 352 -9.99 16.47 -14.54
CA LEU A 352 -8.97 16.80 -13.54
C LEU A 352 -9.14 18.21 -12.97
N TYR A 353 -9.36 19.21 -13.82
CA TYR A 353 -9.56 20.60 -13.40
C TYR A 353 -10.82 20.75 -12.55
N ARG A 354 -11.92 20.11 -12.96
CA ARG A 354 -13.17 20.11 -12.18
C ARG A 354 -12.97 19.48 -10.81
N HIS A 355 -12.23 18.38 -10.71
CA HIS A 355 -11.98 17.71 -9.43
C HIS A 355 -11.09 18.53 -8.51
N ILE A 356 -10.06 19.20 -9.03
CA ILE A 356 -9.22 20.13 -8.25
C ILE A 356 -10.07 21.31 -7.73
N TYR A 357 -10.91 21.89 -8.59
CA TYR A 357 -11.83 22.97 -8.21
C TYR A 357 -12.78 22.53 -7.09
N LEU A 358 -13.46 21.39 -7.26
CA LEU A 358 -14.40 20.87 -6.27
C LEU A 358 -13.72 20.46 -4.97
N ALA A 359 -12.49 19.92 -5.02
CA ALA A 359 -11.75 19.57 -3.80
C ALA A 359 -11.40 20.82 -2.96
N CYS A 360 -11.11 21.96 -3.60
CA CYS A 360 -10.88 23.25 -2.92
C CYS A 360 -12.15 23.83 -2.29
N LYS A 361 -13.32 23.38 -2.76
CA LYS A 361 -14.65 23.77 -2.27
C LYS A 361 -15.09 22.96 -1.04
N GLU A 362 -14.41 21.85 -0.71
CA GLU A 362 -14.79 21.01 0.42
C GLU A 362 -14.49 21.65 1.78
N GLN A 363 -15.51 21.71 2.64
CA GLN A 363 -15.40 22.36 3.97
C GLN A 363 -14.50 21.59 4.94
N SER A 364 -14.48 20.26 4.85
CA SER A 364 -13.69 19.39 5.72
C SER A 364 -12.21 19.27 5.30
N SER A 365 -11.77 20.03 4.30
CA SER A 365 -10.38 20.06 3.86
C SER A 365 -9.48 20.82 4.85
N GLY A 366 -8.41 20.17 5.29
CA GLY A 366 -7.37 20.74 6.16
C GLY A 366 -6.10 21.14 5.40
N PRO A 367 -5.04 21.58 6.10
CA PRO A 367 -3.76 21.99 5.50
C PRO A 367 -3.20 20.99 4.49
N GLN A 368 -3.17 19.71 4.87
CA GLN A 368 -2.64 18.63 4.04
C GLN A 368 -3.36 18.50 2.70
N HIS A 369 -4.67 18.77 2.63
CA HIS A 369 -5.41 18.74 1.38
C HIS A 369 -4.91 19.82 0.42
N PHE A 370 -4.71 21.04 0.91
CA PHE A 370 -4.23 22.16 0.09
C PHE A 370 -2.76 21.96 -0.34
N GLU A 371 -1.90 21.44 0.52
CA GLU A 371 -0.51 21.06 0.15
C GLU A 371 -0.49 19.97 -0.93
N THR A 372 -1.35 18.97 -0.81
CA THR A 372 -1.44 17.88 -1.79
C THR A 372 -2.04 18.37 -3.12
N LEU A 373 -3.02 19.27 -3.09
CA LEU A 373 -3.58 19.91 -4.28
C LEU A 373 -2.57 20.84 -4.97
N TYR A 374 -1.77 21.58 -4.20
CA TYR A 374 -0.65 22.37 -4.73
C TYR A 374 0.36 21.47 -5.45
N THR A 375 0.73 20.36 -4.82
CA THR A 375 1.63 19.38 -5.42
C THR A 375 1.04 18.77 -6.69
N LEU A 376 -0.27 18.47 -6.70
CA LEU A 376 -0.95 17.97 -7.89
C LEU A 376 -0.90 18.96 -9.05
N LEU A 377 -1.19 20.24 -8.77
CA LEU A 377 -1.09 21.32 -9.75
C LEU A 377 0.34 21.47 -10.30
N ALA A 378 1.35 21.40 -9.42
CA ALA A 378 2.76 21.44 -9.80
C ALA A 378 3.14 20.26 -10.71
N LEU A 379 2.75 19.03 -10.34
CA LEU A 379 3.02 17.83 -11.13
C LEU A 379 2.33 17.87 -12.50
N ILE A 380 1.07 18.31 -12.58
CA ILE A 380 0.39 18.45 -13.88
C ILE A 380 1.16 19.44 -14.77
N SER A 381 1.62 20.57 -14.21
CA SER A 381 2.43 21.56 -14.94
C SER A 381 3.76 21.01 -15.46
N MET A 382 4.45 20.17 -14.69
CA MET A 382 5.77 19.66 -15.07
C MET A 382 5.70 18.40 -15.93
N GLU A 383 4.74 17.52 -15.68
CA GLU A 383 4.69 16.20 -16.30
C GLU A 383 3.80 16.18 -17.55
N LEU A 384 2.71 16.95 -17.55
CA LEU A 384 1.61 16.78 -18.52
C LEU A 384 1.32 18.04 -19.34
N ALA A 385 1.84 19.20 -18.96
CA ALA A 385 1.43 20.44 -19.59
C ALA A 385 2.14 20.73 -20.92
N ASN A 386 1.31 21.09 -21.90
CA ASN A 386 1.70 21.83 -23.10
C ASN A 386 1.22 23.28 -22.95
N GLU A 387 1.42 24.12 -23.98
CA GLU A 387 0.99 25.53 -23.95
C GLU A 387 -0.52 25.71 -23.66
N GLU A 388 -1.39 24.88 -24.25
CA GLU A 388 -2.84 24.95 -24.03
C GLU A 388 -3.20 24.59 -22.58
N VAL A 389 -2.61 23.53 -22.06
CA VAL A 389 -2.79 23.07 -20.67
C VAL A 389 -2.32 24.12 -19.68
N VAL A 390 -1.17 24.77 -19.93
CA VAL A 390 -0.68 25.88 -19.08
C VAL A 390 -1.72 27.00 -18.98
N VAL A 391 -2.32 27.39 -20.11
CA VAL A 391 -3.34 28.45 -20.12
C VAL A 391 -4.56 28.03 -19.29
N ASP A 392 -5.02 26.80 -19.44
CA ASP A 392 -6.18 26.30 -18.68
C ASP A 392 -5.88 26.16 -17.18
N LEU A 393 -4.66 25.81 -16.81
CA LEU A 393 -4.22 25.77 -15.41
C LEU A 393 -4.16 27.16 -14.79
N ILE A 394 -3.71 28.17 -15.55
CA ILE A 394 -3.78 29.58 -15.10
C ILE A 394 -5.25 29.99 -14.91
N ARG A 395 -6.13 29.65 -15.84
CA ARG A 395 -7.59 29.91 -15.71
C ARG A 395 -8.18 29.22 -14.49
N LEU A 396 -7.78 27.98 -14.21
CA LEU A 396 -8.21 27.25 -13.02
C LEU A 396 -7.78 27.97 -11.74
N ALA A 397 -6.53 28.44 -11.66
CA ALA A 397 -6.04 29.22 -10.52
C ALA A 397 -6.85 30.51 -10.30
N LEU A 398 -7.18 31.23 -11.38
CA LEU A 398 -8.02 32.42 -11.32
C LEU A 398 -9.45 32.09 -10.86
N ALA A 399 -10.03 30.99 -11.34
CA ALA A 399 -11.34 30.52 -10.91
C ALA A 399 -11.36 30.13 -9.42
N LEU A 400 -10.28 29.53 -8.91
CA LEU A 400 -10.12 29.26 -7.48
C LEU A 400 -10.06 30.56 -6.65
N GLN A 401 -9.38 31.59 -7.15
CA GLN A 401 -9.41 32.91 -6.48
C GLN A 401 -10.82 33.52 -6.47
N GLU A 402 -11.56 33.41 -7.57
CA GLU A 402 -12.94 33.88 -7.67
C GLU A 402 -13.84 33.14 -6.68
N LEU A 403 -13.73 31.81 -6.57
CA LEU A 403 -14.44 30.99 -5.58
C LEU A 403 -14.24 31.50 -4.15
N ALA A 404 -13.00 31.78 -3.76
CA ALA A 404 -12.70 32.28 -2.41
C ALA A 404 -13.19 33.73 -2.18
N GLN A 405 -13.28 34.53 -3.26
CA GLN A 405 -13.70 35.92 -3.21
C GLN A 405 -15.23 36.07 -3.13
N THR A 406 -15.98 35.43 -4.02
CA THR A 406 -17.45 35.52 -4.07
C THR A 406 -18.07 34.82 -2.86
N ASN A 407 -17.49 33.68 -2.48
CA ASN A 407 -17.90 32.87 -1.34
C ASN A 407 -19.41 32.52 -1.33
N GLU A 408 -19.99 32.25 -2.50
CA GLU A 408 -21.41 31.89 -2.63
C GLU A 408 -21.77 30.60 -1.85
N GLU A 409 -20.76 29.79 -1.53
CA GLU A 409 -20.89 28.45 -0.96
C GLU A 409 -20.48 28.37 0.51
N SER A 410 -20.42 29.54 1.18
CA SER A 410 -20.18 29.69 2.61
C SER A 410 -18.93 28.95 3.14
N LEU A 411 -17.83 28.98 2.39
CA LEU A 411 -16.51 28.52 2.85
C LEU A 411 -16.11 29.19 4.16
N SER A 412 -15.52 28.39 5.05
CA SER A 412 -14.90 28.91 6.28
C SER A 412 -13.84 29.95 5.94
N VAL A 413 -13.58 30.88 6.87
CA VAL A 413 -12.54 31.91 6.68
C VAL A 413 -11.20 31.26 6.37
N TYR A 414 -10.84 30.21 7.11
CA TYR A 414 -9.62 29.44 6.89
C TYR A 414 -9.58 28.86 5.46
N ASN A 415 -10.63 28.20 4.98
CA ASN A 415 -10.62 27.60 3.63
C ASN A 415 -10.51 28.68 2.55
N ARG A 416 -11.14 29.84 2.72
CA ARG A 416 -11.00 30.96 1.77
C ARG A 416 -9.56 31.46 1.71
N CYS A 417 -8.93 31.65 2.87
CA CYS A 417 -7.53 32.04 2.95
C CYS A 417 -6.61 30.96 2.33
N ALA A 418 -6.86 29.70 2.62
CA ALA A 418 -6.12 28.56 2.07
C ALA A 418 -6.23 28.46 0.55
N VAL A 419 -7.41 28.70 -0.03
CA VAL A 419 -7.59 28.73 -1.50
C VAL A 419 -6.84 29.91 -2.13
N HIS A 420 -6.85 31.09 -1.49
CA HIS A 420 -6.07 32.24 -1.96
C HIS A 420 -4.55 32.00 -1.87
N ALA A 421 -4.09 31.38 -0.78
CA ALA A 421 -2.70 31.00 -0.58
C ALA A 421 -2.25 29.93 -1.60
N LEU A 422 -3.07 28.90 -1.81
CA LEU A 422 -2.88 27.89 -2.86
C LEU A 422 -2.71 28.53 -4.24
N SER A 423 -3.62 29.44 -4.59
CA SER A 423 -3.59 30.13 -5.87
C SER A 423 -2.36 31.01 -6.01
N ALA A 424 -1.93 31.71 -4.95
CA ALA A 424 -0.73 32.54 -4.96
C ALA A 424 0.54 31.70 -5.18
N ALA A 425 0.71 30.63 -4.41
CA ALA A 425 1.85 29.73 -4.53
C ALA A 425 1.91 29.07 -5.91
N TYR A 426 0.76 28.65 -6.44
CA TYR A 426 0.72 28.02 -7.74
C TYR A 426 1.00 28.99 -8.89
N LEU A 427 0.43 30.21 -8.84
CA LEU A 427 0.72 31.25 -9.83
C LEU A 427 2.19 31.67 -9.79
N ASN A 428 2.80 31.74 -8.60
CA ASN A 428 4.23 31.95 -8.41
C ASN A 428 5.09 30.84 -9.05
N LEU A 429 4.66 29.58 -8.92
CA LEU A 429 5.35 28.45 -9.54
C LEU A 429 5.22 28.48 -11.07
N ILE A 430 3.99 28.58 -11.60
CA ILE A 430 3.75 28.45 -13.04
C ILE A 430 4.29 29.66 -13.84
N CYS A 431 4.34 30.86 -13.25
CA CYS A 431 4.98 32.00 -13.93
C CYS A 431 6.50 31.75 -14.10
N GLN A 432 7.16 31.18 -13.10
CA GLN A 432 8.58 30.82 -13.17
C GLN A 432 8.85 29.65 -14.13
N LEU A 433 7.94 28.66 -14.20
CA LEU A 433 8.04 27.56 -15.17
C LEU A 433 7.89 28.03 -16.63
N THR A 434 7.02 29.01 -16.87
CA THR A 434 6.77 29.55 -18.22
C THR A 434 7.77 30.61 -18.63
N THR A 435 8.47 31.23 -17.68
CA THR A 435 9.49 32.27 -17.89
C THR A 435 8.99 33.50 -18.67
N VAL A 436 7.69 33.80 -18.60
CA VAL A 436 7.09 34.98 -19.26
C VAL A 436 7.33 36.22 -18.39
N PRO A 437 8.18 37.19 -18.80
CA PRO A 437 8.66 38.24 -17.90
C PRO A 437 7.55 39.12 -17.33
N THR A 438 6.58 39.51 -18.15
CA THR A 438 5.43 40.33 -17.73
C THR A 438 4.52 39.60 -16.75
N PHE A 439 4.39 38.28 -16.91
CA PHE A 439 3.61 37.45 -15.98
C PHE A 439 4.34 37.30 -14.64
N CYS A 440 5.65 37.02 -14.67
CA CYS A 440 6.47 36.96 -13.46
C CYS A 440 6.43 38.29 -12.69
N GLN A 441 6.57 39.42 -13.39
CA GLN A 441 6.49 40.75 -12.78
C GLN A 441 5.13 40.96 -12.10
N HIS A 442 4.03 40.69 -12.81
CA HIS A 442 2.69 40.85 -12.24
C HIS A 442 2.48 40.00 -10.99
N ILE A 443 2.89 38.72 -11.02
CA ILE A 443 2.75 37.84 -9.87
C ILE A 443 3.63 38.30 -8.69
N HIS A 444 4.84 38.78 -8.96
CA HIS A 444 5.71 39.34 -7.93
C HIS A 444 5.09 40.57 -7.25
N GLU A 445 4.56 41.52 -8.03
CA GLU A 445 3.85 42.69 -7.52
C GLU A 445 2.64 42.30 -6.66
N VAL A 446 1.83 41.32 -7.10
CA VAL A 446 0.68 40.83 -6.34
C VAL A 446 1.12 40.21 -5.00
N ILE A 447 2.18 39.41 -4.99
CA ILE A 447 2.70 38.78 -3.77
C ILE A 447 3.26 39.83 -2.81
N GLU A 448 4.05 40.79 -3.29
CA GLU A 448 4.56 41.88 -2.45
C GLU A 448 3.43 42.69 -1.81
N MET A 449 2.36 42.99 -2.57
CA MET A 449 1.20 43.70 -2.05
C MET A 449 0.47 42.88 -0.98
N ARG A 450 0.26 41.58 -1.21
CA ARG A 450 -0.36 40.70 -0.21
C ARG A 450 0.50 40.59 1.05
N GLN A 451 1.82 40.49 0.91
CA GLN A 451 2.72 40.42 2.05
C GLN A 451 2.64 41.68 2.93
N LYS A 452 2.39 42.85 2.33
CA LYS A 452 2.24 44.13 3.05
C LYS A 452 0.85 44.32 3.67
N GLU A 453 -0.21 43.96 2.95
CA GLU A 453 -1.58 44.35 3.31
C GLU A 453 -2.44 43.20 3.87
N VAL A 454 -2.27 42.00 3.34
CA VAL A 454 -3.12 40.83 3.62
C VAL A 454 -2.30 39.53 3.69
N PRO A 455 -1.33 39.44 4.61
CA PRO A 455 -0.40 38.30 4.70
C PRO A 455 -1.11 36.96 4.93
N PHE A 456 -2.26 36.97 5.62
CA PHE A 456 -3.15 35.81 5.80
C PHE A 456 -3.74 35.21 4.51
N LEU A 457 -3.44 35.76 3.33
CA LEU A 457 -3.77 35.19 2.01
C LEU A 457 -2.56 34.54 1.33
N LEU A 458 -1.43 34.42 2.03
CA LEU A 458 -0.19 33.79 1.57
C LEU A 458 0.08 32.49 2.35
N PRO A 459 0.76 31.51 1.73
CA PRO A 459 1.04 30.23 2.36
C PRO A 459 1.72 30.33 3.73
N GLU A 460 2.65 31.26 3.88
CA GLU A 460 3.51 31.44 5.05
C GLU A 460 2.74 31.81 6.33
N ASP A 461 1.53 32.36 6.20
CA ASP A 461 0.67 32.72 7.34
C ASP A 461 -0.51 31.76 7.51
N VAL A 462 -0.94 31.08 6.44
CA VAL A 462 -2.11 30.18 6.48
C VAL A 462 -1.77 28.79 6.99
N PHE A 463 -0.62 28.23 6.58
CA PHE A 463 -0.29 26.82 6.82
C PHE A 463 0.69 26.61 7.98
N ILE A 464 0.70 27.54 8.94
CA ILE A 464 1.49 27.43 10.18
C ILE A 464 0.75 26.64 11.27
N GLU A 465 1.49 26.13 12.26
CA GLU A 465 0.90 25.57 13.48
C GLU A 465 0.21 26.69 14.29
N ASN A 466 -1.11 26.81 14.13
CA ASN A 466 -2.01 27.85 14.69
C ASN A 466 -2.00 29.18 13.90
N PRO A 467 -2.72 29.26 12.76
CA PRO A 467 -2.92 30.51 12.05
C PRO A 467 -3.73 31.50 12.92
N LYS A 468 -3.32 32.78 12.89
CA LYS A 468 -3.90 33.86 13.73
C LYS A 468 -5.24 34.38 13.24
#